data_AF-A0A1I5IK00-F1
#
_entry.id   AF-A0A1I5IK00-F1
#
_cell.length_a   1.000
_cell.length_b   1.000
_cell.length_c   1.000
_cell.angle_alpha   90.00
_cell.angle_beta   90.00
_cell.angle_gamma   90.00
#
_symmetry.space_group_name_H-M   'P 1'
#
loop_
_entity.id
_entity.type
_entity.pdbx_description
1 polymer ?
#
loop_
_entity_poly.entity_id
_entity_poly.type
_entity_poly.pdbx_seq_one_letter_code
_entity_poly.pdbx_strand_id
1 'polypeptide(L)' 'METYNGELLHTAAYRRPDAYTGQRVVVGGGGNSAIQIAVELAQGAEVSLATRSPLET' A
#
# COMPACT_ATOMS: atom_id res chain seq x y z
N MET A 1 15.79 2.27 0.52
CA MET A 1 15.13 1.07 1.08
C MET A 1 15.98 0.44 2.17
N GLU A 2 17.31 0.35 1.98
CA GLU A 2 18.23 -0.37 2.86
C GLU A 2 18.29 0.12 4.32
N THR A 3 17.77 1.30 4.64
CA THR A 3 17.71 1.86 6.00
C THR A 3 16.33 1.80 6.65
N TYR A 4 15.31 1.29 5.95
CA TYR A 4 13.95 1.20 6.48
C TYR A 4 13.79 -0.09 7.29
N ASN A 5 13.43 0.06 8.56
CA ASN A 5 13.29 -1.08 9.49
C ASN A 5 11.87 -1.66 9.55
N GLY A 6 10.94 -1.18 8.72
CA GLY A 6 9.60 -1.74 8.60
C GLY A 6 9.49 -2.81 7.50
N GLU A 7 8.31 -3.39 7.35
CA GLU A 7 8.06 -4.38 6.29
C GLU A 7 8.07 -3.70 4.92
N LEU A 8 8.82 -4.28 3.98
CA LEU A 8 8.85 -3.88 2.59
C LEU A 8 8.37 -5.04 1.71
N LEU A 9 7.26 -4.84 1.01
CA LEU A 9 6.63 -5.85 0.19
C LEU A 9 6.35 -5.32 -1.22
N HIS A 10 6.70 -6.09 -2.24
CA HIS A 10 6.23 -5.84 -3.60
C HIS A 10 4.80 -6.35 -3.78
N THR A 11 3.97 -5.66 -4.56
CA THR A 11 2.55 -6.01 -4.77
C THR A 11 2.34 -7.46 -5.24
N ALA A 12 3.26 -8.03 -6.01
CA ALA A 12 3.22 -9.43 -6.44
C ALA A 12 3.24 -10.45 -5.27
N ALA A 13 3.78 -10.05 -4.12
CA ALA A 13 3.83 -10.84 -2.89
C ALA A 13 2.68 -10.52 -1.91
N TYR A 14 1.86 -9.50 -2.19
CA TYR A 14 0.65 -9.21 -1.42
C TYR A 14 -0.36 -10.36 -1.56
N ARG A 15 -1.05 -10.68 -0.46
CA ARG A 15 -1.98 -11.82 -0.39
C ARG A 15 -3.31 -11.49 0.26
N ARG A 16 -3.30 -10.75 1.37
CA ARG A 16 -4.50 -10.40 2.13
C ARG A 16 -4.28 -9.14 2.98
N PRO A 17 -5.35 -8.38 3.26
CA PRO A 17 -5.27 -7.12 4.00
C PRO A 17 -5.18 -7.33 5.52
N ASP A 18 -5.68 -8.46 6.04
CA ASP A 18 -5.78 -8.71 7.49
C ASP A 18 -4.42 -8.69 8.20
N ALA A 19 -3.34 -8.98 7.48
CA ALA A 19 -1.98 -8.92 8.03
C ALA A 19 -1.59 -7.48 8.45
N TYR A 20 -2.31 -6.47 7.96
CA TYR A 20 -1.99 -5.05 8.10
C TYR A 20 -2.99 -4.29 8.97
N THR A 21 -3.99 -4.94 9.55
CA THR A 21 -4.99 -4.30 10.42
C THR A 21 -4.33 -3.56 11.58
N GLY A 22 -4.73 -2.30 11.80
CA GLY A 22 -4.19 -1.40 12.80
C GLY A 22 -2.81 -0.83 12.49
N GLN A 23 -2.20 -1.18 11.35
CA GLN A 23 -0.90 -0.67 10.95
C GLN A 23 -1.01 0.62 10.12
N ARG A 24 0.13 1.31 9.99
CA ARG A 24 0.32 2.42 9.06
C ARG A 24 1.03 1.91 7.82
N VAL A 25 0.38 2.00 6.66
CA VAL A 25 0.88 1.41 5.41
C VAL A 25 1.04 2.49 4.34
N VAL A 26 2.20 2.51 3.69
CA VAL A 26 2.45 3.35 2.51
C VAL A 26 2.42 2.46 1.27
N VAL A 27 1.49 2.74 0.36
CA VAL A 27 1.41 2.06 -0.94
C VAL A 27 2.09 2.94 -1.99
N GLY A 28 3.13 2.40 -2.63
CA GLY A 28 3.87 3.10 -3.68
C GLY A 28 3.34 2.77 -5.07
N GLY A 29 2.94 3.79 -5.83
CA GLY A 29 2.46 3.68 -7.21
C GLY A 29 1.01 4.13 -7.40
N GLY A 30 0.65 4.50 -8.63
CA GLY A 30 -0.69 4.96 -9.00
C GLY A 30 -1.40 4.09 -10.04
N GLY A 31 -0.88 2.90 -10.33
CA GLY A 31 -1.54 1.94 -11.23
C GLY A 31 -2.66 1.17 -10.51
N ASN A 32 -3.50 0.47 -11.29
CA ASN A 32 -4.67 -0.26 -10.78
C ASN A 32 -4.38 -1.15 -9.58
N SER A 33 -3.27 -1.90 -9.59
CA SER A 33 -2.89 -2.77 -8.46
C SER A 33 -2.63 -1.98 -7.18
N ALA A 34 -1.97 -0.83 -7.27
CA ALA A 34 -1.69 0.00 -6.10
C ALA A 34 -2.99 0.58 -5.53
N ILE A 35 -3.88 1.08 -6.38
CA ILE A 35 -5.17 1.63 -5.97
C ILE A 35 -6.05 0.54 -5.32
N GLN A 36 -6.17 -0.62 -5.97
CA GLN A 36 -7.00 -1.72 -5.47
C GLN A 36 -6.50 -2.21 -4.10
N ILE A 37 -5.19 -2.39 -3.94
CA ILE A 37 -4.59 -2.78 -2.65
C ILE A 37 -4.79 -1.69 -1.59
N ALA A 38 -4.61 -0.41 -1.94
CA ALA A 38 -4.80 0.69 -1.01
C ALA A 38 -6.26 0.75 -0.49
N VAL A 39 -7.24 0.56 -1.37
CA VAL A 39 -8.67 0.52 -1.00
C VAL A 39 -8.97 -0.67 -0.08
N GLU A 40 -8.40 -1.84 -0.39
CA GLU A 40 -8.58 -3.04 0.44
C GLU A 40 -7.98 -2.87 1.84
N LEU A 41 -6.75 -2.34 1.93
CA LEU A 41 -6.07 -2.07 3.19
C LEU A 41 -6.77 -1.00 4.03
N ALA A 42 -7.37 0.01 3.40
CA ALA A 42 -8.05 1.12 4.08
C ALA A 42 -9.27 0.68 4.92
N GLN A 43 -9.74 -0.56 4.75
CA GLN A 43 -10.80 -1.12 5.59
C GLN A 43 -10.35 -1.40 7.03
N GLY A 44 -9.04 -1.54 7.27
CA GLY A 44 -8.50 -1.91 8.58
C GLY A 44 -7.19 -1.25 8.95
N ALA A 45 -6.54 -0.52 8.05
CA ALA A 45 -5.24 0.12 8.25
C ALA A 45 -5.31 1.63 7.94
N GLU A 46 -4.38 2.39 8.50
CA GLU A 46 -4.16 3.78 8.09
C GLU A 46 -3.28 3.79 6.83
N VAL A 47 -3.85 4.16 5.69
CA VAL A 47 -3.20 4.02 4.39
C VAL A 47 -2.84 5.37 3.79
N SER A 48 -1.58 5.51 3.36
CA SER A 48 -1.09 6.61 2.54
C SER A 48 -0.70 6.13 1.15
N LEU A 49 -1.19 6.79 0.10
CA LEU A 49 -0.83 6.49 -1.28
C LEU A 49 0.24 7.47 -1.77
N ALA A 50 1.40 6.95 -2.17
CA ALA A 50 2.50 7.74 -2.71
C ALA A 50 2.61 7.52 -4.22
N THR A 51 2.29 8.55 -5.00
CA THR A 51 2.36 8.53 -6.46
C THR A 51 3.40 9.51 -6.99
N ARG A 52 3.97 9.24 -8.17
CA ARG A 52 4.90 10.18 -8.84
C ARG A 52 4.18 11.24 -9.68
N SER A 53 2.94 10.96 -10.06
CA SER A 53 2.05 11.81 -10.84
C SER A 53 0.65 11.78 -10.20
N PRO A 54 -0.21 12.77 -10.47
CA PRO A 54 -1.61 12.72 -10.08
C PRO A 54 -2.28 11.41 -10.53
N LEU A 55 -3.29 10.97 -9.79
CA LEU A 55 -4.14 9.88 -10.26
C LEU A 55 -5.04 10.42 -11.36
N GLU A 56 -4.97 9.79 -12.53
CA GLU A 56 -5.92 10.04 -13.60
C GLU A 56 -7.26 9.39 -13.18
N THR A 57 -8.30 10.20 -13.03
CA THR A 57 -9.64 9.77 -12.56
C THR A 57 -10.60 9.64 -13.73
#